data_AF-A0A440AYK1-F1
#
_entry.id   AF-A0A440AYK1-F1
#
_cell.length_a   1.000
_cell.length_b   1.000
_cell.length_c   1.000
_cell.angle_alpha   90.00
_cell.angle_beta   90.00
_cell.angle_gamma   90.00
#
_symmetry.space_group_name_H-M   'P 1'
#
loop_
_entity.id
_entity.type
_entity.pdbx_description
1 polymer ?
#
loop_
_entity_poly.entity_id
_entity_poly.type
_entity_poly.pdbx_seq_one_letter_code
_entity_poly.pdbx_strand_id
1 'polypeptide(L)' 'LNLIDVTVANGVVEPVRLREKIRAAGPTNRNDLGKQARPVAARAA' A
#
# COMPACT_ATOMS: atom_id res chain seq x y z
N LEU A 1 -1.31 -15.26 -17.96
CA LEU A 1 -0.21 -14.36 -17.55
C LEU A 1 -0.45 -13.02 -18.22
N ASN A 2 -0.55 -11.92 -17.46
CA ASN A 2 -0.75 -10.57 -18.01
C ASN A 2 0.56 -9.79 -17.88
N LEU A 3 1.06 -9.28 -19.00
CA LEU A 3 2.21 -8.36 -19.04
C LEU A 3 1.75 -6.96 -18.61
N ILE A 4 2.65 -6.20 -17.99
CA ILE A 4 2.43 -4.80 -17.62
C ILE A 4 3.58 -3.94 -18.11
N ASP A 5 3.26 -2.75 -18.61
CA ASP A 5 4.24 -1.77 -19.06
C ASP A 5 4.93 -1.13 -17.84
N VAL A 6 6.26 -1.04 -17.90
CA VAL A 6 7.10 -0.47 -16.85
C VAL A 6 8.05 0.58 -17.41
N THR A 7 8.51 1.48 -16.55
CA THR A 7 9.53 2.49 -16.85
C THR A 7 10.59 2.50 -15.75
N VAL A 8 11.71 3.18 -15.99
CA VAL A 8 12.74 3.45 -14.99
C VAL A 8 12.65 4.92 -14.58
N ALA A 9 12.31 5.17 -13.32
CA ALA A 9 12.28 6.51 -12.72
C ALA A 9 13.24 6.54 -11.52
N ASN A 10 14.20 7.46 -11.51
CA ASN A 10 15.21 7.58 -10.44
C ASN A 10 15.95 6.26 -10.15
N GLY A 11 16.22 5.46 -11.19
CA GLY A 11 16.88 4.15 -11.06
C GLY A 11 15.97 3.03 -10.54
N VAL A 12 14.66 3.27 -10.35
CA VAL A 12 13.69 2.28 -9.89
C VAL A 12 12.74 1.90 -11.03
N VAL A 13 12.49 0.60 -11.19
CA VAL A 13 11.48 0.11 -12.13
C VAL A 13 10.09 0.30 -11.53
N GLU A 14 9.23 1.08 -12.18
CA GLU A 14 7.85 1.33 -11.74
C GLU A 14 6.82 1.08 -12.87
N PRO A 15 5.58 0.66 -12.54
CA PRO A 15 4.53 0.49 -13.54
C PRO A 15 4.13 1.81 -14.18
N VAL A 16 3.82 1.82 -15.48
CA VAL A 16 3.36 3.05 -16.15
C VAL A 16 1.94 3.43 -15.70
N ARG A 17 1.06 2.45 -15.51
CA ARG A 17 -0.37 2.66 -15.19
C ARG A 17 -0.57 2.98 -13.71
N LEU A 18 -1.30 4.06 -13.41
CA LEU A 18 -1.60 4.51 -12.04
C LEU A 18 -2.17 3.39 -11.15
N ARG A 19 -3.09 2.57 -11.67
CA ARG A 19 -3.67 1.46 -10.93
C ARG A 19 -2.59 0.47 -10.46
N GLU A 20 -1.64 0.13 -11.33
CA GLU A 20 -0.57 -0.80 -10.98
C GLU A 20 0.46 -0.13 -10.05
N LYS A 21 0.69 1.19 -10.18
CA LYS A 21 1.46 1.95 -9.18
C LYS A 21 0.84 1.84 -7.78
N ILE A 22 -0.48 2.06 -7.67
CA ILE A 22 -1.20 1.92 -6.39
C ILE A 22 -1.15 0.48 -5.87
N ARG A 23 -1.36 -0.49 -6.75
CA ARG A 23 -1.30 -1.91 -6.38
C ARG A 23 0.08 -2.32 -5.87
N ALA A 24 1.14 -1.87 -6.53
CA ALA A 24 2.52 -2.13 -6.15
C ALA A 24 2.90 -1.45 -4.82
N ALA A 25 2.36 -0.24 -4.55
CA ALA A 25 2.54 0.44 -3.26
C ALA A 25 1.84 -0.29 -2.10
N GLY A 26 0.82 -1.09 -2.40
CA GLY A 26 0.07 -1.84 -1.41
C GLY A 26 -1.01 -1.01 -0.71
N PRO A 27 -1.69 -1.61 0.28
CA PRO A 27 -2.77 -0.94 0.99
C PRO A 27 -2.26 0.11 1.98
N THR A 28 -2.96 1.24 2.08
CA THR A 28 -2.77 2.21 3.17
C THR A 28 -3.68 1.85 4.34
N ASN A 29 -3.11 1.28 5.41
CA ASN A 29 -3.88 0.86 6.59
C ASN A 29 -3.91 1.96 7.65
N ARG A 30 -5.12 2.42 8.00
CA ARG A 30 -5.35 3.38 9.10
C ARG A 30 -5.65 2.65 10.40
N ASN A 31 -4.59 2.31 11.15
CA ASN A 31 -4.68 1.47 12.36
C ASN A 31 -5.34 2.18 13.57
N ASP A 32 -5.68 3.46 13.45
CA ASP A 32 -6.36 4.27 14.46
C ASP A 32 -7.87 4.38 14.23
N LEU A 33 -8.38 4.16 13.02
CA LEU A 33 -9.80 4.39 12.68
C LEU A 33 -10.46 3.23 11.94
N GLY A 34 -11.78 3.14 12.10
CA GLY A 34 -12.62 2.22 11.36
C GLY A 34 -12.40 0.77 11.73
N LYS A 35 -12.71 -0.14 10.79
CA LYS A 35 -12.75 -1.59 11.04
C LYS A 35 -11.38 -2.25 11.18
N GLN A 36 -10.31 -1.55 10.78
CA GLN A 36 -8.93 -2.04 10.88
C GLN A 36 -8.20 -1.40 12.07
N ALA A 37 -8.89 -0.62 12.91
CA ALA A 37 -8.31 -0.03 14.09
C ALA A 37 -7.80 -1.12 15.04
N ARG A 38 -6.56 -0.97 15.54
CA ARG A 38 -6.04 -1.87 16.58
C ARG A 38 -6.71 -1.49 17.90
N PRO A 39 -7.17 -2.47 18.70
CA PRO A 39 -7.70 -2.17 20.02
C PRO A 39 -6.60 -1.52 20.86
N VAL A 40 -6.93 -0.40 21.51
CA VAL A 40 -6.05 0.16 22.54
C VAL A 40 -6.05 -0.86 23.67
N ALA A 41 -4.92 -1.54 23.86
CA ALA A 41 -4.77 -2.44 24.99
C ALA A 41 -5.04 -1.62 26.26
N ALA A 42 -6.12 -1.97 26.98
CA ALA A 42 -6.41 -1.35 28.26
C ALA A 42 -5.19 -1.58 29.15
N ARG A 43 -4.50 -0.50 29.51
CA ARG A 43 -3.36 -0.57 30.43
C ARG A 43 -3.92 -1.10 31.74
N ALA A 44 -3.44 -2.28 32.17
CA ALA A 44 -3.78 -2.82 33.48
C ALA A 44 -3.34 -1.80 34.54
N ALA A 45 -4.28 -1.46 35.43
CA ALA A 45 -4.08 -0.54 36.54
C ALA A 45 -3.22 -1.17 37.64
#